data_AF-A0A8W8MCF2-F1
#
_entry.id   AF-A0A8W8MCF2-F1
#
_cell.length_a   1.000
_cell.length_b   1.000
_cell.length_c   1.000
_cell.angle_alpha   90.00
_cell.angle_beta   90.00
_cell.angle_gamma   90.00
#
_symmetry.space_group_name_H-M   'P 1'
#
loop_
_entity.id
_entity.type
_entity.pdbx_description
1 polymer ?
#
loop_
_entity_poly.entity_id
_entity_poly.type
_entity_poly.pdbx_seq_one_letter_code
_entity_poly.pdbx_strand_id
1 'polypeptide(L)'
;KLYSGPKLADLYAELKIQDKTELELKKLKAEDMDKDGMKEAEVRRRLMDILERYNMKKMISVPQPEDMSNELPETFDHQLRDKKLQKLWKKAQFGGFSEWELDKLKEEFLHHQMKVDEYNSLHEDIKDDYIDNSIDLDQNKVRYMDEKKKQKKLKLIYKDLKTDYDKLEAIASSSSVKDKTFQDPRVYELWALAQKAKIPREELESFKKELQHFEHRLQKHDHYQDQLRVSEEAVRINYKDGEKPEKHTQLEQTVRDYGRKVEKYHNDLKYRISKAVQQHTEL
;
A
#
# COMPACT_ATOMS: atom_id res chain seq x y z
N LYS A 1 14.83 47.29 1.95
CA LYS A 1 14.10 48.57 2.18
C LYS A 1 13.55 48.52 3.61
N LEU A 2 14.16 49.24 4.55
CA LEU A 2 13.65 49.37 5.92
C LEU A 2 12.37 50.22 5.89
N TYR A 3 11.35 49.79 6.63
CA TYR A 3 10.05 50.46 6.70
C TYR A 3 10.23 51.92 7.20
N SER A 4 9.56 52.88 6.54
CA SER A 4 9.63 54.31 6.89
C SER A 4 9.02 54.55 8.27
N GLY A 5 9.60 55.49 9.04
CA GLY A 5 9.22 55.81 10.44
C GLY A 5 7.72 55.81 10.77
N PRO A 6 6.83 56.48 10.00
CA PRO A 6 5.39 56.45 10.27
C PRO A 6 4.77 55.06 10.08
N LYS A 7 5.17 54.31 9.05
CA LYS A 7 4.67 52.94 8.80
C LYS A 7 5.10 51.96 9.88
N LEU A 8 6.24 52.20 10.52
CA LEU A 8 6.72 51.38 11.64
C LEU A 8 5.93 51.67 12.93
N ALA A 9 5.57 52.94 13.17
CA ALA A 9 4.73 53.32 14.30
C ALA A 9 3.30 52.76 14.17
N ASP A 10 2.72 52.81 12.96
CA ASP A 10 1.41 52.23 12.67
C ASP A 10 1.41 50.71 12.83
N LEU A 11 2.42 50.02 12.29
CA LEU A 11 2.61 48.58 12.48
C LEU A 11 2.74 48.22 13.97
N TYR A 12 3.51 49.00 14.74
CA TYR A 12 3.68 48.77 16.17
C TYR A 12 2.37 48.94 16.94
N ALA A 13 1.57 49.95 16.60
CA ALA A 13 0.25 50.14 17.19
C ALA A 13 -0.71 49.00 16.84
N GLU A 14 -0.74 48.56 15.57
CA GLU A 14 -1.56 47.45 15.11
C GLU A 14 -1.16 46.11 15.77
N LEU A 15 0.15 45.81 15.86
CA LEU A 15 0.66 44.62 16.55
C LEU A 15 0.35 44.64 18.05
N LYS A 16 0.42 45.80 18.70
CA LYS A 16 0.08 45.94 20.12
C LYS A 16 -1.40 45.69 20.39
N ILE A 17 -2.28 46.10 19.46
CA ILE A 17 -3.71 45.78 19.55
C ILE A 17 -3.94 44.29 19.30
N GLN A 18 -3.23 43.70 18.34
CA GLN A 18 -3.29 42.27 18.05
C GLN A 18 -2.87 41.43 19.28
N ASP A 19 -1.77 41.78 19.93
CA ASP A 19 -1.26 41.11 21.14
C ASP A 19 -2.29 41.14 22.29
N LYS A 20 -2.97 42.28 22.46
CA LYS A 20 -4.08 42.38 23.43
C LYS A 20 -5.23 41.43 23.10
N THR A 21 -5.65 41.36 21.84
CA THR A 21 -6.73 40.46 21.42
C THR A 21 -6.33 38.98 21.51
N GLU A 22 -5.05 38.66 21.31
CA GLU A 22 -4.54 37.31 21.47
C GLU A 22 -4.45 36.89 22.94
N LEU A 23 -4.10 37.81 23.84
CA LEU A 23 -4.17 37.59 25.29
C LEU A 23 -5.61 37.35 25.76
N GLU A 24 -6.58 38.11 25.23
CA GLU A 24 -8.00 37.91 25.50
C GLU A 24 -8.49 36.55 24.97
N LEU A 25 -8.06 36.14 23.78
CA LEU A 25 -8.33 34.81 23.23
C LEU A 25 -7.73 33.71 24.12
N LYS A 26 -6.49 33.86 24.58
CA LYS A 26 -5.84 32.88 25.47
C LYS A 26 -6.58 32.73 26.80
N LYS A 27 -7.10 33.82 27.37
CA LYS A 27 -7.96 33.78 28.56
C LYS A 27 -9.28 33.05 28.29
N LEU A 28 -9.96 33.38 27.18
CA LEU A 28 -11.23 32.74 26.79
C LEU A 28 -11.07 31.24 26.48
N LYS A 29 -9.93 30.84 25.89
CA LYS A 29 -9.57 29.45 25.68
C LYS A 29 -9.28 28.71 26.99
N ALA A 30 -8.61 29.36 27.95
CA ALA A 30 -8.37 28.78 29.27
C ALA A 30 -9.67 28.59 30.07
N GLU A 31 -10.68 29.42 29.81
CA GLU A 31 -12.02 29.35 30.42
C GLU A 31 -13.01 28.46 29.62
N ASP A 32 -12.57 27.80 28.53
CA ASP A 32 -13.36 26.92 27.65
C ASP A 32 -14.65 27.56 27.07
N MET A 33 -14.63 28.89 26.88
CA MET A 33 -15.78 29.67 26.42
C MET A 33 -15.82 29.90 24.90
N ASP A 34 -14.79 29.47 24.15
CA ASP A 34 -14.69 29.60 22.68
C ASP A 34 -14.75 28.23 21.99
N LYS A 35 -15.86 27.51 22.17
CA LYS A 35 -16.05 26.15 21.62
C LYS A 35 -16.19 26.11 20.10
N ASP A 36 -16.69 27.20 19.51
CA ASP A 36 -16.89 27.31 18.05
C ASP A 36 -15.64 27.86 17.32
N GLY A 37 -14.61 28.30 18.06
CA GLY A 37 -13.36 28.82 17.48
C GLY A 37 -13.52 30.10 16.64
N MET A 38 -14.68 30.78 16.73
CA MET A 38 -14.97 31.96 15.93
C MET A 38 -14.05 33.12 16.28
N LYS A 39 -13.77 33.32 17.58
CA LYS A 39 -12.86 34.38 18.03
C LYS A 39 -11.42 34.08 17.63
N GLU A 40 -11.01 32.82 17.66
CA GLU A 40 -9.70 32.42 17.14
C GLU A 40 -9.57 32.70 15.63
N ALA A 41 -10.59 32.35 14.85
CA ALA A 41 -10.57 32.60 13.41
C ALA A 41 -10.51 34.10 13.10
N GLU A 42 -11.21 34.94 13.86
CA GLU A 42 -11.17 36.40 13.71
C GLU A 42 -9.79 36.98 14.04
N VAL A 43 -9.20 36.58 15.18
CA VAL A 43 -7.85 37.01 15.59
C VAL A 43 -6.79 36.59 14.57
N ARG A 44 -6.89 35.37 14.01
CA ARG A 44 -5.98 34.88 12.96
C ARG A 44 -6.15 35.64 11.64
N ARG A 45 -7.39 35.91 11.20
CA ARG A 45 -7.65 36.72 9.99
C ARG A 45 -7.06 38.12 10.14
N ARG A 46 -7.29 38.76 11.28
CA ARG A 46 -6.75 40.09 11.57
C ARG A 46 -5.21 40.11 11.52
N LEU A 47 -4.55 39.10 12.07
CA LEU A 47 -3.10 38.96 11.95
C LEU A 47 -2.66 38.81 10.50
N MET A 48 -3.33 37.97 9.71
CA MET A 48 -3.01 37.79 8.29
C MET A 48 -3.19 39.08 7.49
N ASP A 49 -4.24 39.86 7.78
CA ASP A 49 -4.48 41.15 7.15
C ASP A 49 -3.35 42.15 7.44
N ILE A 50 -2.87 42.21 8.69
CA ILE A 50 -1.71 43.04 9.06
C ILE A 50 -0.47 42.57 8.28
N LEU A 51 -0.21 41.27 8.25
CA LEU A 51 0.94 40.70 7.56
C LEU A 51 0.90 40.92 6.03
N GLU A 52 -0.28 40.92 5.42
CA GLU A 52 -0.48 41.26 4.01
C GLU A 52 -0.28 42.76 3.75
N ARG A 53 -0.84 43.63 4.58
CA ARG A 53 -0.70 45.10 4.47
C ARG A 53 0.75 45.56 4.53
N TYR A 54 1.56 44.92 5.38
CA TYR A 54 2.98 45.24 5.52
C TYR A 54 3.89 44.33 4.68
N ASN A 55 3.33 43.47 3.82
CA ASN A 55 4.05 42.56 2.92
C ASN A 55 5.03 41.61 3.66
N MET A 56 4.73 41.32 4.93
CA MET A 56 5.51 40.44 5.82
C MET A 56 5.09 38.97 5.71
N LYS A 57 4.01 38.67 4.96
CA LYS A 57 3.53 37.32 4.67
C LYS A 57 4.63 36.39 4.11
N LYS A 58 5.61 36.93 3.36
CA LYS A 58 6.75 36.14 2.84
C LYS A 58 7.83 35.81 3.87
N MET A 59 7.90 36.53 4.99
CA MET A 59 8.82 36.23 6.09
C MET A 59 8.27 35.18 7.06
N ILE A 60 6.94 35.02 7.10
CA ILE A 60 6.26 33.96 7.85
C ILE A 60 5.95 32.83 6.87
N SER A 61 6.95 32.44 6.07
CA SER A 61 6.97 31.11 5.49
C SER A 61 7.22 30.13 6.64
N VAL A 62 6.20 29.92 7.47
CA VAL A 62 6.01 28.63 8.12
C VAL A 62 6.07 27.63 6.96
N PRO A 63 6.95 26.61 7.00
CA PRO A 63 6.85 25.51 6.05
C PRO A 63 5.41 25.05 6.14
N GLN A 64 4.60 25.30 5.11
CA GLN A 64 3.34 24.60 5.02
C GLN A 64 3.74 23.12 5.02
N PRO A 65 3.27 22.29 5.95
CA PRO A 65 3.29 20.87 5.70
C PRO A 65 2.46 20.70 4.43
N GLU A 66 3.12 20.38 3.31
CA GLU A 66 2.49 20.21 2.00
C GLU A 66 1.50 19.02 1.98
N ASP A 67 1.24 18.36 3.11
CA ASP A 67 0.51 17.09 3.21
C ASP A 67 -0.71 17.14 4.16
N MET A 68 -1.53 18.20 4.15
CA MET A 68 -2.88 18.14 4.75
C MET A 68 -3.93 18.85 3.88
N SER A 69 -3.93 18.54 2.59
CA SER A 69 -5.17 18.60 1.82
C SER A 69 -5.92 17.29 2.05
N ASN A 70 -7.14 17.36 2.57
CA ASN A 70 -8.09 16.23 2.55
C ASN A 70 -8.72 16.03 1.17
N GLU A 71 -8.26 16.75 0.14
CA GLU A 71 -8.66 16.49 -1.23
C GLU A 71 -7.81 15.35 -1.79
N LEU A 72 -8.47 14.26 -2.15
CA LEU A 72 -7.88 13.16 -2.91
C LEU A 72 -7.11 13.74 -4.11
N PRO A 73 -5.84 13.37 -4.33
CA PRO A 73 -5.06 13.90 -5.44
C PRO A 73 -5.78 13.67 -6.77
N GLU A 74 -5.86 14.71 -7.59
CA GLU A 74 -6.60 14.73 -8.85
C GLU A 74 -6.11 13.68 -9.86
N THR A 75 -4.87 13.17 -9.70
CA THR A 75 -4.32 12.10 -10.53
C THR A 75 -3.42 11.14 -9.74
N PHE A 76 -3.41 9.86 -10.10
CA PHE A 76 -2.59 8.81 -9.46
C PHE A 76 -1.08 9.10 -9.51
N ASP A 77 -0.60 9.79 -10.55
CA ASP A 77 0.80 10.22 -10.66
C ASP A 77 1.21 11.11 -9.47
N HIS A 78 0.29 11.87 -8.85
CA HIS A 78 0.58 12.71 -7.68
C HIS A 78 0.54 11.92 -6.36
N GLN A 79 -0.09 10.75 -6.33
CA GLN A 79 0.00 9.83 -5.19
C GLN A 79 1.38 9.13 -5.12
N LEU A 80 2.02 8.94 -6.27
CA LEU A 80 3.37 8.40 -6.37
C LEU A 80 4.41 9.53 -6.32
N ARG A 81 4.93 9.84 -5.13
CA ARG A 81 5.94 10.89 -4.94
C ARG A 81 7.29 10.56 -5.60
N ASP A 82 7.61 9.27 -5.75
CA ASP A 82 8.86 8.85 -6.42
C ASP A 82 8.76 8.89 -7.96
N LYS A 83 9.65 9.68 -8.58
CA LYS A 83 9.82 9.78 -10.04
C LYS A 83 10.14 8.45 -10.71
N LYS A 84 10.78 7.50 -10.03
CA LYS A 84 11.05 6.15 -10.56
C LYS A 84 9.77 5.34 -10.66
N LEU A 85 8.92 5.40 -9.63
CA LEU A 85 7.62 4.74 -9.60
C LEU A 85 6.69 5.30 -10.66
N GLN A 86 6.65 6.62 -10.85
CA GLN A 86 5.87 7.25 -11.94
C GLN A 86 6.30 6.74 -13.33
N LYS A 87 7.61 6.58 -13.57
CA LYS A 87 8.12 6.03 -14.84
C LYS A 87 7.72 4.57 -15.03
N LEU A 88 7.78 3.77 -13.97
CA LEU A 88 7.34 2.37 -14.00
C LEU A 88 5.83 2.27 -14.24
N TRP A 89 5.04 3.11 -13.59
CA TRP A 89 3.60 3.19 -13.80
C TRP A 89 3.24 3.53 -15.25
N LYS A 90 3.91 4.52 -15.85
CA LYS A 90 3.72 4.84 -17.27
C LYS A 90 4.07 3.67 -18.18
N LYS A 91 5.19 2.98 -17.91
CA LYS A 91 5.55 1.75 -18.64
C LYS A 91 4.49 0.67 -18.50
N ALA A 92 3.96 0.48 -17.30
CA ALA A 92 2.87 -0.47 -17.06
C ALA A 92 1.60 -0.06 -17.82
N GLN A 93 1.21 1.21 -17.79
CA GLN A 93 0.03 1.69 -18.51
C GLN A 93 0.11 1.44 -20.03
N PHE A 94 1.31 1.57 -20.63
CA PHE A 94 1.55 1.23 -22.03
C PHE A 94 1.80 -0.27 -22.28
N GLY A 95 1.91 -1.09 -21.22
CA GLY A 95 2.25 -2.52 -21.28
C GLY A 95 1.09 -3.45 -21.66
N GLY A 96 -0.11 -2.91 -21.90
CA GLY A 96 -1.28 -3.65 -22.37
C GLY A 96 -2.01 -4.45 -21.27
N PHE A 97 -1.87 -4.06 -20.01
CA PHE A 97 -2.55 -4.73 -18.88
C PHE A 97 -4.06 -4.48 -18.91
N SER A 98 -4.80 -5.43 -18.36
CA SER A 98 -6.24 -5.30 -18.15
C SER A 98 -6.54 -4.24 -17.09
N GLU A 99 -7.72 -3.63 -17.10
CA GLU A 99 -8.12 -2.61 -16.12
C GLU A 99 -8.01 -3.09 -14.67
N TRP A 100 -8.40 -4.34 -14.39
CA TRP A 100 -8.27 -4.95 -13.07
C TRP A 100 -6.81 -5.23 -12.66
N GLU A 101 -5.94 -5.56 -13.64
CA GLU A 101 -4.51 -5.77 -13.37
C GLU A 101 -3.82 -4.45 -13.08
N LEU A 102 -4.22 -3.39 -13.79
CA LEU A 102 -3.77 -2.03 -13.52
C LEU A 102 -4.19 -1.57 -12.14
N ASP A 103 -5.43 -1.83 -11.72
CA ASP A 103 -5.90 -1.45 -10.38
C ASP A 103 -5.16 -2.19 -9.26
N LYS A 104 -4.94 -3.50 -9.43
CA LYS A 104 -4.10 -4.26 -8.49
C LYS A 104 -2.65 -3.74 -8.46
N LEU A 105 -2.08 -3.47 -9.64
CA LEU A 105 -0.73 -2.94 -9.73
C LEU A 105 -0.64 -1.54 -9.10
N LYS A 106 -1.68 -0.73 -9.23
CA LYS A 106 -1.84 0.58 -8.60
C LYS A 106 -1.80 0.48 -7.08
N GLU A 107 -2.50 -0.49 -6.49
CA GLU A 107 -2.44 -0.77 -5.05
C GLU A 107 -1.02 -1.16 -4.60
N GLU A 108 -0.33 -2.01 -5.37
CA GLU A 108 1.05 -2.41 -5.06
C GLU A 108 2.04 -1.24 -5.15
N PHE A 109 1.88 -0.35 -6.15
CA PHE A 109 2.66 0.89 -6.26
C PHE A 109 2.43 1.83 -5.08
N LEU A 110 1.17 1.96 -4.63
CA LEU A 110 0.83 2.76 -3.46
C LEU A 110 1.46 2.18 -2.19
N HIS A 111 1.38 0.86 -2.01
CA HIS A 111 2.00 0.19 -0.87
C HIS A 111 3.52 0.37 -0.86
N HIS A 112 4.15 0.29 -2.03
CA HIS A 112 5.57 0.58 -2.16
C HIS A 112 5.90 2.02 -1.77
N GLN A 113 5.11 2.99 -2.23
CA GLN A 113 5.28 4.39 -1.86
C GLN A 113 5.17 4.59 -0.33
N MET A 114 4.17 3.98 0.31
CA MET A 114 4.04 4.02 1.77
C MET A 114 5.28 3.47 2.49
N LYS A 115 5.88 2.37 1.99
CA LYS A 115 7.14 1.83 2.55
C LYS A 115 8.33 2.75 2.33
N VAL A 116 8.41 3.46 1.20
CA VAL A 116 9.44 4.49 0.96
C VAL A 116 9.30 5.60 1.99
N ASP A 117 8.08 6.02 2.28
CA ASP A 117 7.82 7.11 3.20
C ASP A 117 8.12 6.71 4.65
N GLU A 118 7.77 5.48 5.05
CA GLU A 118 8.19 4.88 6.33
C GLU A 118 9.72 4.81 6.44
N TYR A 119 10.41 4.41 5.37
CA TYR A 119 11.86 4.40 5.31
C TYR A 119 12.46 5.79 5.52
N ASN A 120 11.92 6.81 4.85
CA ASN A 120 12.39 8.18 4.94
C ASN A 120 12.17 8.76 6.35
N SER A 121 10.99 8.55 6.94
CA SER A 121 10.69 8.97 8.31
C SER A 121 11.62 8.30 9.32
N LEU A 122 11.82 6.98 9.24
CA LEU A 122 12.74 6.28 10.14
C LEU A 122 14.19 6.73 9.95
N HIS A 123 14.57 7.10 8.73
CA HIS A 123 15.90 7.62 8.42
C HIS A 123 16.11 9.05 8.95
N GLU A 124 15.08 9.89 8.92
CA GLU A 124 15.09 11.22 9.57
C GLU A 124 15.18 11.10 11.09
N ASP A 125 14.39 10.21 11.71
CA ASP A 125 14.44 9.94 13.16
C ASP A 125 15.85 9.53 13.62
N ILE A 126 16.57 8.73 12.83
CA ILE A 126 17.95 8.31 13.14
C ILE A 126 18.93 9.49 13.02
N LYS A 127 18.70 10.42 12.09
CA LYS A 127 19.56 11.60 11.92
C LYS A 127 19.36 12.62 13.04
N ASP A 128 18.13 12.81 13.49
CA ASP A 128 17.81 13.74 14.58
C ASP A 128 18.38 13.24 15.92
N ASP A 129 18.37 11.91 16.15
CA ASP A 129 19.02 11.29 17.32
C ASP A 129 20.54 11.59 17.41
N TYR A 130 21.22 11.86 16.28
CA TYR A 130 22.66 12.18 16.24
C TYR A 130 23.01 13.60 16.75
N ILE A 131 22.02 14.47 16.92
CA ILE A 131 22.22 15.89 17.26
C ILE A 131 22.17 16.12 18.79
N ASP A 132 21.66 15.15 19.56
CA ASP A 132 21.50 15.28 21.02
C ASP A 132 22.77 14.87 21.80
N ASN A 133 23.54 15.86 22.24
CA ASN A 133 24.75 15.69 23.04
C ASN A 133 24.45 15.45 24.55
N SER A 134 23.86 14.31 24.90
CA SER A 134 23.66 13.91 26.30
C SER A 134 24.89 13.20 26.90
N ILE A 135 25.30 13.61 28.12
CA ILE A 135 26.51 13.11 28.83
C ILE A 135 26.19 11.90 29.73
N ASP A 136 24.93 11.49 29.87
CA ASP A 136 24.53 10.38 30.75
C ASP A 136 24.87 8.99 30.17
N LEU A 137 25.64 8.20 30.92
CA LEU A 137 26.25 6.94 30.47
C LEU A 137 25.24 5.79 30.35
N ASP A 138 24.23 5.74 31.24
CA ASP A 138 23.20 4.69 31.21
C ASP A 138 22.13 4.99 30.16
N GLN A 139 21.76 6.27 29.97
CA GLN A 139 20.95 6.70 28.84
C GLN A 139 21.63 6.40 27.50
N ASN A 140 22.95 6.57 27.40
CA ASN A 140 23.70 6.26 26.18
C ASN A 140 23.72 4.77 25.82
N LYS A 141 23.73 3.85 26.79
CA LYS A 141 23.63 2.40 26.51
C LYS A 141 22.26 2.00 25.95
N VAL A 142 21.18 2.54 26.53
CA VAL A 142 19.81 2.28 26.05
C VAL A 142 19.62 2.86 24.65
N ARG A 143 20.07 4.11 24.43
CA ARG A 143 20.06 4.77 23.13
C ARG A 143 20.83 3.99 22.06
N TYR A 144 22.05 3.52 22.37
CA TYR A 144 22.84 2.71 21.44
C TYR A 144 22.14 1.39 21.04
N MET A 145 21.47 0.74 22.00
CA MET A 145 20.72 -0.49 21.72
C MET A 145 19.49 -0.23 20.85
N ASP A 146 18.78 0.88 21.07
CA ASP A 146 17.64 1.27 20.26
C ASP A 146 18.04 1.79 18.88
N GLU A 147 19.14 2.54 18.77
CA GLU A 147 19.73 2.95 17.49
C GLU A 147 20.12 1.73 16.65
N LYS A 148 20.79 0.73 17.25
CA LYS A 148 21.13 -0.51 16.56
C LYS A 148 19.88 -1.27 16.08
N LYS A 149 18.76 -1.21 16.83
CA LYS A 149 17.48 -1.76 16.37
C LYS A 149 16.89 -0.94 15.21
N LYS A 150 16.88 0.39 15.31
CA LYS A 150 16.41 1.29 14.23
C LYS A 150 17.21 1.09 12.95
N GLN A 151 18.54 1.03 13.03
CA GLN A 151 19.43 0.74 11.88
C GLN A 151 19.19 -0.65 11.27
N LYS A 152 18.93 -1.68 12.10
CA LYS A 152 18.56 -3.01 11.60
C LYS A 152 17.22 -2.99 10.87
N LYS A 153 16.21 -2.31 11.43
CA LYS A 153 14.90 -2.11 10.78
C LYS A 153 15.07 -1.37 9.45
N LEU A 154 15.85 -0.29 9.43
CA LEU A 154 16.12 0.48 8.22
C LEU A 154 16.76 -0.38 7.12
N LYS A 155 17.73 -1.24 7.46
CA LYS A 155 18.34 -2.19 6.51
C LYS A 155 17.34 -3.23 6.00
N LEU A 156 16.44 -3.70 6.85
CA LEU A 156 15.40 -4.65 6.47
C LEU A 156 14.42 -4.01 5.49
N ILE A 157 13.89 -2.83 5.84
CA ILE A 157 12.98 -2.06 4.97
C ILE A 157 13.65 -1.76 3.63
N TYR A 158 14.93 -1.35 3.62
CA TYR A 158 15.65 -1.10 2.37
C TYR A 158 15.75 -2.36 1.48
N LYS A 159 16.03 -3.52 2.09
CA LYS A 159 16.11 -4.78 1.36
C LYS A 159 14.74 -5.15 0.78
N ASP A 160 13.69 -5.04 1.59
CA ASP A 160 12.33 -5.36 1.18
C ASP A 160 11.87 -4.40 0.07
N LEU A 161 12.12 -3.11 0.23
CA LEU A 161 11.87 -2.07 -0.77
C LEU A 161 12.58 -2.38 -2.08
N LYS A 162 13.86 -2.77 -2.03
CA LYS A 162 14.59 -3.17 -3.24
C LYS A 162 13.95 -4.39 -3.91
N THR A 163 13.61 -5.43 -3.15
CA THR A 163 12.97 -6.61 -3.72
C THR A 163 11.59 -6.32 -4.31
N ASP A 164 10.82 -5.44 -3.68
CA ASP A 164 9.50 -5.05 -4.17
C ASP A 164 9.61 -4.18 -5.42
N TYR A 165 10.59 -3.27 -5.48
CA TYR A 165 10.90 -2.51 -6.69
C TYR A 165 11.29 -3.43 -7.85
N ASP A 166 12.20 -4.39 -7.63
CA ASP A 166 12.65 -5.33 -8.66
C ASP A 166 11.47 -6.19 -9.18
N LYS A 167 10.53 -6.58 -8.31
CA LYS A 167 9.28 -7.27 -8.70
C LYS A 167 8.38 -6.36 -9.54
N LEU A 168 8.15 -5.12 -9.11
CA LEU A 168 7.32 -4.15 -9.84
C LEU A 168 7.93 -3.82 -11.20
N GLU A 169 9.26 -3.69 -11.29
CA GLU A 169 9.99 -3.48 -12.53
C GLU A 169 9.89 -4.70 -13.45
N ALA A 170 10.01 -5.92 -12.92
CA ALA A 170 9.82 -7.14 -13.69
C ALA A 170 8.39 -7.23 -14.25
N ILE A 171 7.37 -6.92 -13.44
CA ILE A 171 5.97 -6.93 -13.86
C ILE A 171 5.73 -5.86 -14.92
N ALA A 172 6.12 -4.61 -14.67
CA ALA A 172 5.91 -3.50 -15.60
C ALA A 172 6.68 -3.68 -16.93
N SER A 173 7.83 -4.36 -16.90
CA SER A 173 8.64 -4.65 -18.09
C SER A 173 8.18 -5.91 -18.81
N SER A 174 7.62 -6.89 -18.10
CA SER A 174 6.89 -8.00 -18.71
C SER A 174 5.54 -7.46 -19.20
N SER A 175 5.52 -6.95 -20.43
CA SER A 175 4.26 -6.63 -21.11
C SER A 175 3.25 -7.76 -20.93
N SER A 176 1.96 -7.42 -20.78
CA SER A 176 0.84 -8.36 -20.58
C SER A 176 0.62 -9.35 -21.75
N VAL A 177 1.53 -9.38 -22.73
CA VAL A 177 1.55 -10.27 -23.90
C VAL A 177 1.64 -11.75 -23.53
N LYS A 178 1.92 -12.11 -22.27
CA LYS A 178 1.54 -13.45 -21.82
C LYS A 178 0.04 -13.42 -21.62
N ASP A 179 -0.73 -14.01 -22.54
CA ASP A 179 -2.12 -14.43 -22.36
C ASP A 179 -2.23 -15.25 -21.05
N LYS A 180 -2.22 -14.56 -19.91
CA LYS A 180 -2.45 -15.11 -18.58
C LYS A 180 -3.95 -15.19 -18.39
N THR A 181 -4.64 -15.82 -19.34
CA THR A 181 -6.05 -16.17 -19.16
C THR A 181 -6.24 -17.05 -17.93
N PHE A 182 -5.19 -17.75 -17.51
CA PHE A 182 -5.12 -18.56 -16.30
C PHE A 182 -3.79 -18.29 -15.56
N GLN A 183 -3.86 -18.17 -14.23
CA GLN A 183 -2.73 -18.00 -13.32
C GLN A 183 -2.12 -19.34 -12.92
N ASP A 184 -2.94 -20.39 -12.77
CA ASP A 184 -2.44 -21.72 -12.38
C ASP A 184 -1.85 -22.49 -13.58
N PRO A 185 -0.62 -23.03 -13.47
CA PRO A 185 0.03 -23.78 -14.54
C PRO A 185 -0.78 -24.98 -15.04
N ARG A 186 -1.48 -25.70 -14.16
CA ARG A 186 -2.27 -26.90 -14.51
C ARG A 186 -3.46 -26.53 -15.39
N VAL A 187 -4.08 -25.38 -15.13
CA VAL A 187 -5.22 -24.87 -15.90
C VAL A 187 -4.74 -24.32 -17.25
N TYR A 188 -3.59 -23.64 -17.25
CA TYR A 188 -2.94 -23.17 -18.47
C TYR A 188 -2.56 -24.32 -19.41
N GLU A 189 -2.03 -25.43 -18.88
CA GLU A 189 -1.73 -26.63 -19.68
C GLU A 189 -2.99 -27.20 -20.35
N LEU A 190 -4.09 -27.33 -19.61
CA LEU A 190 -5.37 -27.79 -20.15
C LEU A 190 -5.89 -26.84 -21.24
N TRP A 191 -5.78 -25.53 -21.03
CA TRP A 191 -6.15 -24.54 -22.03
C TRP A 191 -5.28 -24.61 -23.30
N ALA A 192 -3.97 -24.78 -23.14
CA ALA A 192 -3.05 -24.92 -24.26
C ALA A 192 -3.33 -26.21 -25.07
N LEU A 193 -3.71 -27.29 -24.40
CA LEU A 193 -4.17 -28.51 -25.06
C LEU A 193 -5.51 -28.30 -25.78
N ALA A 194 -6.44 -27.58 -25.16
CA ALA A 194 -7.73 -27.26 -25.75
C ALA A 194 -7.63 -26.33 -26.97
N GLN A 195 -6.66 -25.40 -27.00
CA GLN A 195 -6.39 -24.58 -28.18
C GLN A 195 -5.78 -25.38 -29.35
N LYS A 196 -4.98 -26.40 -29.04
CA LYS A 196 -4.40 -27.30 -30.06
C LYS A 196 -5.44 -28.26 -30.61
N ALA A 197 -6.39 -28.68 -29.78
CA ALA A 197 -7.60 -29.35 -30.23
C ALA A 197 -8.38 -28.33 -31.07
N LYS A 198 -8.64 -28.61 -32.36
CA LYS A 198 -9.40 -27.71 -33.26
C LYS A 198 -10.89 -27.68 -32.90
N ILE A 199 -11.21 -27.40 -31.64
CA ILE A 199 -12.56 -27.34 -31.06
C ILE A 199 -13.32 -26.15 -31.66
N PRO A 200 -14.62 -26.27 -31.96
CA PRO A 200 -15.42 -25.13 -32.42
C PRO A 200 -15.44 -24.00 -31.38
N ARG A 201 -15.53 -22.76 -31.86
CA ARG A 201 -15.39 -21.53 -31.03
C ARG A 201 -16.39 -21.46 -29.87
N GLU A 202 -17.60 -21.97 -30.06
CA GLU A 202 -18.66 -22.00 -29.03
C GLU A 202 -18.31 -22.95 -27.88
N GLU A 203 -17.86 -24.16 -28.21
CA GLU A 203 -17.41 -25.14 -27.21
C GLU A 203 -16.13 -24.69 -26.52
N LEU A 204 -15.22 -24.03 -27.24
CA LEU A 204 -14.01 -23.46 -26.68
C LEU A 204 -14.32 -22.37 -25.64
N GLU A 205 -15.32 -21.52 -25.88
CA GLU A 205 -15.73 -20.49 -24.93
C GLU A 205 -16.44 -21.09 -23.70
N SER A 206 -17.26 -22.14 -23.88
CA SER A 206 -17.81 -22.92 -22.76
C SER A 206 -16.68 -23.55 -21.94
N PHE A 207 -15.71 -24.15 -22.61
CA PHE A 207 -14.56 -24.78 -21.98
C PHE A 207 -13.70 -23.77 -21.21
N LYS A 208 -13.52 -22.57 -21.75
CA LYS A 208 -12.82 -21.47 -21.07
C LYS A 208 -13.51 -21.09 -19.76
N LYS A 209 -14.85 -20.96 -19.75
CA LYS A 209 -15.62 -20.67 -18.52
C LYS A 209 -15.50 -21.82 -17.50
N GLU A 210 -15.56 -23.06 -17.97
CA GLU A 210 -15.36 -24.24 -17.10
C GLU A 210 -13.95 -24.25 -16.47
N LEU A 211 -12.91 -23.92 -17.24
CA LEU A 211 -11.55 -23.78 -16.72
C LEU A 211 -11.43 -22.64 -15.71
N GLN A 212 -12.11 -21.50 -15.91
CA GLN A 212 -12.15 -20.41 -14.93
C GLN A 212 -12.81 -20.85 -13.61
N HIS A 213 -13.92 -21.60 -13.69
CA HIS A 213 -14.54 -22.18 -12.51
C HIS A 213 -13.65 -23.21 -11.82
N PHE A 214 -12.90 -24.00 -12.59
CA PHE A 214 -11.93 -24.94 -12.05
C PHE A 214 -10.77 -24.23 -11.35
N GLU A 215 -10.22 -23.17 -11.95
CA GLU A 215 -9.20 -22.32 -11.36
C GLU A 215 -9.67 -21.69 -10.04
N HIS A 216 -10.89 -21.17 -9.98
CA HIS A 216 -11.43 -20.63 -8.73
C HIS A 216 -11.55 -21.69 -7.63
N ARG A 217 -11.92 -22.93 -7.97
CA ARG A 217 -11.96 -24.06 -7.01
C ARG A 217 -10.56 -24.44 -6.54
N LEU A 218 -9.58 -24.34 -7.43
CA LEU A 218 -8.16 -24.59 -7.15
C LEU A 218 -7.61 -23.56 -6.18
N GLN A 219 -7.86 -22.28 -6.43
CA GLN A 219 -7.49 -21.19 -5.51
C GLN A 219 -8.12 -21.37 -4.12
N LYS A 220 -9.38 -21.82 -4.06
CA LYS A 220 -10.02 -22.17 -2.77
C LYS A 220 -9.31 -23.32 -2.07
N HIS A 221 -8.96 -24.38 -2.79
CA HIS A 221 -8.22 -25.51 -2.22
C HIS A 221 -6.86 -25.06 -1.67
N ASP A 222 -6.10 -24.28 -2.44
CA ASP A 222 -4.78 -23.78 -2.05
C ASP A 222 -4.90 -22.86 -0.83
N HIS A 223 -5.93 -22.00 -0.77
CA HIS A 223 -6.22 -21.19 0.41
C HIS A 223 -6.48 -22.03 1.67
N TYR A 224 -7.31 -23.08 1.58
CA TYR A 224 -7.54 -23.97 2.72
C TYR A 224 -6.29 -24.77 3.10
N GLN A 225 -5.44 -25.12 2.12
CA GLN A 225 -4.17 -25.79 2.36
C GLN A 225 -3.18 -24.86 3.10
N ASP A 226 -3.14 -23.58 2.74
CA ASP A 226 -2.36 -22.58 3.47
C ASP A 226 -2.89 -22.35 4.90
N GLN A 227 -4.21 -22.26 5.06
CA GLN A 227 -4.83 -22.19 6.39
C GLN A 227 -4.49 -23.43 7.23
N LEU A 228 -4.51 -24.63 6.61
CA LEU A 228 -4.16 -25.86 7.28
C LEU A 228 -2.70 -25.83 7.75
N ARG A 229 -1.76 -25.40 6.90
CA ARG A 229 -0.35 -25.25 7.25
C ARG A 229 -0.13 -24.31 8.44
N VAL A 230 -0.80 -23.16 8.44
CA VAL A 230 -0.75 -22.21 9.57
C VAL A 230 -1.35 -22.81 10.83
N SER A 231 -2.48 -23.53 10.70
CA SER A 231 -3.10 -24.25 11.81
C SER A 231 -2.21 -25.36 12.36
N GLU A 232 -1.50 -26.10 11.51
CA GLU A 232 -0.56 -27.15 11.92
C GLU A 232 0.60 -26.58 12.73
N GLU A 233 1.16 -25.44 12.28
CA GLU A 233 2.19 -24.73 13.03
C GLU A 233 1.68 -24.23 14.38
N ALA A 234 0.48 -23.66 14.42
CA ALA A 234 -0.15 -23.22 15.66
C ALA A 234 -0.44 -24.39 16.62
N VAL A 235 -0.86 -25.54 16.10
CA VAL A 235 -1.10 -26.75 16.91
C VAL A 235 0.23 -27.26 17.48
N ARG A 236 1.28 -27.34 16.66
CA ARG A 236 2.63 -27.77 17.09
C ARG A 236 3.21 -26.90 18.21
N ILE A 237 2.93 -25.59 18.20
CA ILE A 237 3.46 -24.65 19.19
C ILE A 237 2.64 -24.66 20.48
N ASN A 238 1.30 -24.72 20.38
CA ASN A 238 0.41 -24.48 21.52
C ASN A 238 -0.13 -25.75 22.19
N TYR A 239 -0.07 -26.90 21.53
CA TYR A 239 -0.64 -28.16 22.02
C TYR A 239 0.45 -29.23 22.17
N LYS A 240 0.28 -30.12 23.15
CA LYS A 240 1.16 -31.28 23.35
C LYS A 240 0.91 -32.32 22.25
N ASP A 241 1.93 -33.11 21.94
CA ASP A 241 1.84 -34.21 20.97
C ASP A 241 0.61 -35.10 21.25
N GLY A 242 -0.35 -35.09 20.32
CA GLY A 242 -1.57 -35.88 20.37
C GLY A 242 -2.87 -35.08 20.56
N GLU A 243 -2.83 -33.85 21.08
CA GLU A 243 -4.02 -33.00 21.21
C GLU A 243 -4.23 -32.15 19.96
N LYS A 244 -5.14 -32.59 19.08
CA LYS A 244 -5.55 -31.83 17.90
C LYS A 244 -6.88 -31.12 18.16
N PRO A 245 -6.95 -29.79 18.02
CA PRO A 245 -8.21 -29.06 18.08
C PRO A 245 -9.21 -29.59 17.06
N GLU A 246 -10.49 -29.65 17.44
CA GLU A 246 -11.57 -30.08 16.54
C GLU A 246 -11.64 -29.23 15.26
N LYS A 247 -11.35 -27.93 15.36
CA LYS A 247 -11.28 -27.03 14.20
C LYS A 247 -10.17 -27.42 13.22
N HIS A 248 -9.04 -27.91 13.72
CA HIS A 248 -7.93 -28.37 12.89
C HIS A 248 -8.29 -29.68 12.15
N THR A 249 -8.95 -30.62 12.83
CA THR A 249 -9.38 -31.87 12.19
C THR A 249 -10.49 -31.65 11.17
N GLN A 250 -11.43 -30.73 11.42
CA GLN A 250 -12.42 -30.30 10.44
C GLN A 250 -11.75 -29.64 9.22
N LEU A 251 -10.77 -28.77 9.43
CA LEU A 251 -10.02 -28.13 8.34
C LEU A 251 -9.27 -29.18 7.50
N GLU A 252 -8.61 -30.15 8.13
CA GLU A 252 -7.94 -31.27 7.44
C GLU A 252 -8.90 -32.07 6.55
N GLN A 253 -10.11 -32.36 7.05
CA GLN A 253 -11.16 -33.02 6.27
C GLN A 253 -11.62 -32.17 5.08
N THR A 254 -11.86 -30.86 5.29
CA THR A 254 -12.27 -29.98 4.20
C THR A 254 -11.21 -29.89 3.09
N VAL A 255 -9.93 -29.76 3.44
CA VAL A 255 -8.83 -29.77 2.48
C VAL A 255 -8.81 -31.08 1.69
N ARG A 256 -8.94 -32.22 2.38
CA ARG A 256 -8.98 -33.55 1.73
C ARG A 256 -10.14 -33.67 0.76
N ASP A 257 -11.32 -33.19 1.11
CA ASP A 257 -12.50 -33.25 0.25
C ASP A 257 -12.42 -32.28 -0.94
N TYR A 258 -11.88 -31.08 -0.75
CA TYR A 258 -11.58 -30.17 -1.86
C TYR A 258 -10.52 -30.75 -2.79
N GLY A 259 -9.47 -31.39 -2.26
CA GLY A 259 -8.44 -32.06 -3.06
C GLY A 259 -9.02 -33.16 -3.96
N ARG A 260 -9.87 -34.04 -3.39
CA ARG A 260 -10.59 -35.07 -4.18
C ARG A 260 -11.47 -34.46 -5.27
N LYS A 261 -12.18 -33.37 -4.97
CA LYS A 261 -13.02 -32.68 -5.97
C LYS A 261 -12.17 -32.10 -7.08
N VAL A 262 -11.09 -31.39 -6.74
CA VAL A 262 -10.16 -30.79 -7.71
C VAL A 262 -9.57 -31.86 -8.63
N GLU A 263 -9.11 -32.98 -8.08
CA GLU A 263 -8.56 -34.09 -8.86
C GLU A 263 -9.59 -34.70 -9.81
N LYS A 264 -10.83 -34.89 -9.34
CA LYS A 264 -11.94 -35.35 -10.18
C LYS A 264 -12.21 -34.40 -11.35
N TYR A 265 -12.27 -33.09 -11.08
CA TYR A 265 -12.48 -32.09 -12.14
C TYR A 265 -11.30 -32.02 -13.11
N HIS A 266 -10.07 -32.09 -12.61
CA HIS A 266 -8.88 -32.10 -13.46
C HIS A 266 -8.90 -33.30 -14.43
N ASN A 267 -9.19 -34.50 -13.92
CA ASN A 267 -9.26 -35.71 -14.72
C ASN A 267 -10.41 -35.68 -15.72
N ASP A 268 -11.58 -35.16 -15.33
CA ASP A 268 -12.74 -35.00 -16.22
C ASP A 268 -12.44 -34.02 -17.37
N LEU A 269 -11.88 -32.84 -17.06
CA LEU A 269 -11.48 -31.84 -18.05
C LEU A 269 -10.41 -32.39 -19.00
N LYS A 270 -9.39 -33.08 -18.46
CA LYS A 270 -8.35 -33.73 -19.26
C LYS A 270 -8.92 -34.81 -20.18
N TYR A 271 -9.84 -35.63 -19.68
CA TYR A 271 -10.52 -36.66 -20.48
C TYR A 271 -11.35 -36.03 -21.62
N ARG A 272 -12.11 -34.98 -21.33
CA ARG A 272 -12.90 -34.25 -22.34
C ARG A 272 -12.02 -33.63 -23.42
N ILE A 273 -10.90 -33.00 -23.06
CA ILE A 273 -9.93 -32.49 -24.05
C ILE A 273 -9.36 -33.64 -24.88
N SER A 274 -8.91 -34.73 -24.25
CA SER A 274 -8.35 -35.88 -24.97
C SER A 274 -9.36 -36.48 -25.96
N LYS A 275 -10.63 -36.58 -25.57
CA LYS A 275 -11.71 -37.06 -26.44
C LYS A 275 -11.95 -36.10 -27.60
N ALA A 276 -12.00 -34.79 -27.35
CA ALA A 276 -12.17 -33.79 -28.39
C ALA A 276 -11.00 -33.81 -29.39
N VAL A 277 -9.76 -33.99 -28.91
CA VAL A 277 -8.58 -34.18 -29.78
C VAL A 277 -8.77 -35.40 -30.68
N GLN A 278 -9.14 -36.56 -30.11
CA GLN A 278 -9.30 -37.81 -30.85
C GLN A 278 -10.39 -37.72 -31.94
N GLN A 279 -11.57 -37.18 -31.60
CA GLN A 279 -12.70 -37.06 -32.52
C GLN A 279 -12.42 -36.16 -33.72
N HIS A 280 -11.50 -35.20 -33.60
CA HIS A 280 -11.12 -34.30 -34.69
C HIS A 280 -9.84 -34.71 -35.43
N THR A 281 -9.11 -35.72 -34.95
CA THR A 281 -7.99 -36.34 -35.70
C THR A 281 -8.42 -37.53 -36.57
N GLU A 282 -9.60 -38.08 -36.34
CA GLU A 282 -10.16 -39.21 -37.12
C GLU A 282 -11.04 -38.77 -38.31
N LEU A 283 -11.06 -37.47 -38.62
CA LEU A 283 -11.67 -36.87 -39.83
C LEU A 283 -10.59 -36.29 -40.75
#